data_AF-A0A976JN33-F1
#
_entry.id   AF-A0A976JN33-F1
#
_cell.length_a   1.000
_cell.length_b   1.000
_cell.length_c   1.000
_cell.angle_alpha   90.00
_cell.angle_beta   90.00
_cell.angle_gamma   90.00
#
_symmetry.space_group_name_H-M   'P 1'
#
loop_
_entity.id
_entity.type
_entity.pdbx_description
1 polymer ?
#
loop_
_entity_poly.entity_id
_entity_poly.type
_entity_poly.pdbx_seq_one_letter_code
_entity_poly.pdbx_strand_id
1 'polypeptide(L)'
;MFKNSTGKLLAYLALPFLLATGCVKEKKTETQTTTTTKAAAAPPSDEIVIGAVFPMTGAIATYGQESVNGIKMALDKINAEGKLTKKIRLIVEDNKGEPVDSSNAVRKLINIDNVHAIIGSVASSNTLAGAPIAQENQVPMMTPASTNEKVTETGDFISRTCFTDNFQGVVMAKFAKETLGKSKAIIIVDNSSDYSKGLAKVFSEEFKNMGGELLGNINEYTYTQKDTDFRSLLQKVKRMNPDVIFLPGYYTEVGLMLKQARQLGINVPFLGGDGWDSPKLQELAGPEAIKGNYISSHFSADDKDPQVQKFVQEYETNFKQKPGAMAALGYDGMLVMADALSRAGELSRENIKKAITATANFTGITGNITIDANRNAKKSAVVLETTPTGMVFKQKVNP
;
A
#
# COMPACT_ATOMS: atom_id res chain seq x y z
N MET A 1 -59.23 -18.14 -26.98
CA MET A 1 -60.14 -18.95 -27.82
C MET A 1 -59.33 -20.05 -28.48
N PHE A 2 -59.72 -21.31 -28.21
CA PHE A 2 -59.53 -22.56 -28.97
C PHE A 2 -58.09 -23.00 -29.38
N LYS A 3 -57.54 -24.09 -28.81
CA LYS A 3 -57.81 -25.53 -29.10
C LYS A 3 -57.29 -25.92 -30.50
N ASN A 4 -56.66 -27.06 -30.78
CA ASN A 4 -56.40 -28.29 -30.03
C ASN A 4 -55.58 -29.26 -30.92
N SER A 5 -54.92 -30.24 -30.27
CA SER A 5 -54.93 -31.69 -30.60
C SER A 5 -54.10 -32.17 -31.80
N THR A 6 -53.32 -33.25 -31.75
CA THR A 6 -53.51 -34.65 -31.26
C THR A 6 -52.12 -35.27 -30.99
N GLY A 7 -51.82 -36.23 -30.10
CA GLY A 7 -52.60 -37.26 -29.40
C GLY A 7 -52.01 -38.67 -29.64
N LYS A 8 -52.00 -39.52 -28.58
CA LYS A 8 -51.65 -40.98 -28.46
C LYS A 8 -50.21 -41.27 -28.02
N LEU A 9 -49.89 -41.79 -26.82
CA LEU A 9 -50.47 -42.74 -25.85
C LEU A 9 -50.55 -44.20 -26.34
N LEU A 10 -49.71 -45.07 -25.74
CA LEU A 10 -49.98 -46.50 -25.53
C LEU A 10 -49.16 -47.03 -24.34
N ALA A 11 -49.69 -48.08 -23.73
CA ALA A 11 -49.70 -48.36 -22.31
C ALA A 11 -49.32 -49.82 -22.01
N TYR A 12 -48.72 -50.03 -20.83
CA TYR A 12 -48.81 -51.16 -19.87
C TYR A 12 -48.68 -52.65 -20.30
N LEU A 13 -47.88 -53.40 -19.51
CA LEU A 13 -48.09 -54.75 -18.87
C LEU A 13 -46.70 -55.41 -18.63
N ALA A 14 -46.15 -55.63 -17.43
CA ALA A 14 -46.51 -56.40 -16.22
C ALA A 14 -45.96 -57.86 -16.17
N LEU A 15 -44.88 -58.04 -15.37
CA LEU A 15 -44.57 -59.12 -14.37
C LEU A 15 -44.37 -60.61 -14.81
N PRO A 16 -43.87 -61.52 -13.94
CA PRO A 16 -42.52 -61.75 -13.37
C PRO A 16 -41.92 -63.14 -13.72
N PHE A 17 -40.65 -63.40 -13.39
CA PHE A 17 -40.19 -64.76 -13.04
C PHE A 17 -39.08 -64.77 -11.98
N LEU A 18 -39.37 -65.44 -10.86
CA LEU A 18 -38.43 -65.87 -9.83
C LEU A 18 -37.65 -67.08 -10.35
N LEU A 19 -36.34 -67.17 -10.09
CA LEU A 19 -35.64 -68.44 -9.86
C LEU A 19 -34.42 -68.18 -8.96
N ALA A 20 -34.40 -68.85 -7.82
CA ALA A 20 -33.27 -68.94 -6.91
C ALA A 20 -32.41 -70.16 -7.25
N THR A 21 -31.09 -70.06 -7.03
CA THR A 21 -30.18 -71.04 -6.38
C THR A 21 -28.75 -70.90 -6.93
N GLY A 22 -27.74 -70.95 -6.05
CA GLY A 22 -26.36 -71.20 -6.44
C GLY A 22 -25.30 -70.42 -5.66
N CYS A 23 -24.85 -70.98 -4.54
CA CYS A 23 -23.61 -70.57 -3.85
C CYS A 23 -22.38 -70.82 -4.74
N VAL A 24 -21.49 -69.82 -4.90
CA VAL A 24 -20.03 -70.04 -5.00
C VAL A 24 -19.31 -68.86 -4.33
N LYS A 25 -18.42 -69.17 -3.39
CA LYS A 25 -17.47 -68.27 -2.73
C LYS A 25 -16.41 -67.80 -3.71
N GLU A 26 -16.12 -66.50 -3.75
CA GLU A 26 -14.76 -66.01 -4.02
C GLU A 26 -14.52 -64.68 -3.29
N LYS A 27 -13.55 -64.71 -2.35
CA LYS A 27 -13.04 -63.55 -1.63
C LYS A 27 -12.19 -62.73 -2.60
N LYS A 28 -12.63 -61.52 -2.97
CA LYS A 28 -11.75 -60.48 -3.49
C LYS A 28 -11.48 -59.44 -2.41
N THR A 29 -10.22 -59.35 -2.02
CA THR A 29 -9.68 -58.32 -1.13
C THR A 29 -9.55 -57.04 -1.94
N GLU A 30 -10.43 -56.05 -1.69
CA GLU A 30 -10.26 -54.68 -2.19
C GLU A 30 -9.40 -53.90 -1.20
N THR A 31 -8.16 -53.63 -1.61
CA THR A 31 -7.23 -52.74 -0.91
C THR A 31 -7.67 -51.30 -1.15
N GLN A 32 -8.31 -50.68 -0.14
CA GLN A 32 -8.59 -49.25 -0.12
C GLN A 32 -7.27 -48.47 -0.20
N THR A 33 -7.03 -47.83 -1.34
CA THR A 33 -5.91 -46.89 -1.50
C THR A 33 -6.33 -45.57 -0.84
N THR A 34 -6.01 -45.42 0.43
CA THR A 34 -6.14 -44.14 1.14
C THR A 34 -5.16 -43.17 0.52
N THR A 35 -5.66 -42.22 -0.28
CA THR A 35 -4.87 -41.11 -0.80
C THR A 35 -4.61 -40.15 0.36
N THR A 36 -3.56 -40.41 1.13
CA THR A 36 -3.03 -39.43 2.09
C THR A 36 -2.55 -38.23 1.31
N THR A 37 -3.31 -37.14 1.36
CA THR A 37 -2.87 -35.80 0.99
C THR A 37 -1.65 -35.47 1.84
N LYS A 38 -0.47 -35.52 1.21
CA LYS A 38 0.80 -35.16 1.83
C LYS A 38 0.69 -33.70 2.25
N ALA A 39 0.65 -33.46 3.56
CA ALA A 39 0.75 -32.13 4.15
C ALA A 39 1.99 -31.42 3.56
N ALA A 40 1.83 -30.15 3.20
CA ALA A 40 2.95 -29.31 2.77
C ALA A 40 4.06 -29.39 3.82
N ALA A 41 5.27 -29.74 3.38
CA ALA A 41 6.42 -29.80 4.27
C ALA A 41 6.64 -28.42 4.88
N ALA A 42 6.76 -28.36 6.22
CA ALA A 42 7.20 -27.18 6.93
C ALA A 42 8.54 -26.68 6.32
N PRO A 43 8.77 -25.36 6.23
CA PRO A 43 10.04 -24.84 5.75
C PRO A 43 11.21 -25.40 6.58
N PRO A 44 12.42 -25.54 6.00
CA PRO A 44 13.60 -25.96 6.75
C PRO A 44 13.73 -25.14 8.04
N SER A 45 14.06 -25.79 9.16
CA SER A 45 13.96 -25.25 10.52
C SER A 45 14.83 -24.02 10.83
N ASP A 46 15.62 -23.55 9.88
CA ASP A 46 16.76 -22.67 10.13
C ASP A 46 16.59 -21.23 9.59
N GLU A 47 15.45 -20.90 8.95
CA GLU A 47 15.19 -19.57 8.37
C GLU A 47 13.91 -18.91 8.90
N ILE A 48 13.93 -17.58 8.95
CA ILE A 48 12.75 -16.74 9.18
C ILE A 48 12.20 -16.32 7.81
N VAL A 49 11.08 -16.89 7.41
CA VAL A 49 10.45 -16.55 6.12
C VAL A 49 9.57 -15.30 6.28
N ILE A 50 9.90 -14.22 5.55
CA ILE A 50 9.14 -12.98 5.52
C ILE A 50 8.60 -12.78 4.11
N GLY A 51 7.28 -12.61 3.99
CA GLY A 51 6.63 -12.26 2.73
C GLY A 51 6.67 -10.75 2.49
N ALA A 52 6.85 -10.33 1.25
CA ALA A 52 6.82 -8.94 0.82
C ALA A 52 5.81 -8.78 -0.32
N VAL A 53 4.76 -7.98 -0.13
CA VAL A 53 3.72 -7.77 -1.15
C VAL A 53 3.74 -6.33 -1.64
N PHE A 54 4.23 -6.11 -2.86
CA PHE A 54 4.45 -4.77 -3.39
C PHE A 54 4.04 -4.67 -4.87
N PRO A 55 3.72 -3.46 -5.36
CA PRO A 55 3.49 -3.25 -6.79
C PRO A 55 4.83 -3.25 -7.51
N MET A 56 5.29 -4.41 -7.96
CA MET A 56 6.57 -4.54 -8.68
C MET A 56 6.39 -4.20 -10.16
N THR A 57 5.17 -4.36 -10.67
CA THR A 57 4.73 -3.94 -12.00
C THR A 57 3.49 -3.05 -11.91
N GLY A 58 2.99 -2.59 -13.06
CA GLY A 58 1.79 -1.75 -13.16
C GLY A 58 2.05 -0.25 -13.03
N ALA A 59 0.97 0.53 -12.89
CA ALA A 59 1.01 1.99 -12.97
C ALA A 59 1.82 2.65 -11.84
N ILE A 60 1.95 1.97 -10.70
CA ILE A 60 2.66 2.47 -9.50
C ILE A 60 3.92 1.64 -9.17
N ALA A 61 4.51 0.98 -10.17
CA ALA A 61 5.63 0.06 -10.01
C ALA A 61 6.85 0.65 -9.28
N THR A 62 7.10 1.96 -9.43
CA THR A 62 8.24 2.62 -8.79
C THR A 62 8.21 2.49 -7.28
N TYR A 63 7.02 2.52 -6.67
CA TYR A 63 6.88 2.37 -5.23
C TYR A 63 7.33 1.00 -4.72
N GLY A 64 6.94 -0.07 -5.41
CA GLY A 64 7.31 -1.42 -4.99
C GLY A 64 8.79 -1.68 -5.21
N GLN A 65 9.33 -1.21 -6.34
CA GLN A 65 10.75 -1.33 -6.65
C GLN A 65 11.62 -0.59 -5.62
N GLU A 66 11.29 0.66 -5.31
CA GLU A 66 12.00 1.42 -4.27
C GLU A 66 11.88 0.76 -2.90
N SER A 67 10.67 0.35 -2.49
CA SER A 67 10.44 -0.32 -1.20
C SER A 67 11.26 -1.60 -1.06
N VAL A 68 11.25 -2.47 -2.07
CA VAL A 68 12.00 -3.73 -2.05
C VAL A 68 13.51 -3.48 -2.08
N ASN A 69 13.99 -2.45 -2.80
CA ASN A 69 15.39 -2.05 -2.77
C ASN A 69 15.81 -1.60 -1.35
N GLY A 70 14.98 -0.81 -0.68
CA GLY A 70 15.19 -0.43 0.73
C GLY A 70 15.20 -1.64 1.66
N ILE A 71 14.24 -2.55 1.52
CA ILE A 71 14.18 -3.81 2.29
C ILE A 71 15.46 -4.63 2.11
N LYS A 72 15.94 -4.78 0.87
CA LYS A 72 17.18 -5.53 0.57
C LYS A 72 18.40 -4.89 1.24
N MET A 73 18.55 -3.57 1.18
CA MET A 73 19.63 -2.87 1.88
C MET A 73 19.57 -3.07 3.40
N ALA A 74 18.37 -3.05 3.99
CA ALA A 74 18.20 -3.34 5.40
C ALA A 74 18.60 -4.79 5.72
N LEU A 75 18.23 -5.77 4.89
CA LEU A 75 18.64 -7.16 5.05
C LEU A 75 20.15 -7.34 4.97
N ASP A 76 20.84 -6.67 4.06
CA ASP A 76 22.31 -6.70 3.97
C ASP A 76 22.95 -6.21 5.27
N LYS A 77 22.42 -5.11 5.82
CA LYS A 77 22.84 -4.57 7.12
C LYS A 77 22.56 -5.54 8.28
N ILE A 78 21.35 -6.10 8.35
CA ILE A 78 20.96 -7.07 9.40
C ILE A 78 21.87 -8.30 9.37
N ASN A 79 22.15 -8.83 8.18
CA ASN A 79 23.02 -9.98 7.99
C ASN A 79 24.46 -9.66 8.40
N ALA A 80 24.97 -8.48 8.08
CA ALA A 80 26.31 -8.04 8.48
C ALA A 80 26.44 -7.84 10.00
N GLU A 81 25.38 -7.40 10.68
CA GLU A 81 25.37 -7.20 12.13
C GLU A 81 25.20 -8.49 12.93
N GLY A 82 24.69 -9.57 12.33
CA GLY A 82 24.56 -10.89 12.97
C GLY A 82 23.60 -10.92 14.16
N LYS A 83 22.66 -9.97 14.25
CA LYS A 83 21.74 -9.81 15.40
C LYS A 83 20.64 -10.87 15.49
N LEU A 84 20.34 -11.55 14.39
CA LEU A 84 19.32 -12.61 14.35
C LEU A 84 19.99 -13.98 14.42
N THR A 85 19.40 -14.87 15.21
CA THR A 85 19.85 -16.27 15.35
C THR A 85 19.59 -17.09 14.09
N LYS A 86 18.70 -16.63 13.22
CA LYS A 86 18.32 -17.23 11.94
C LYS A 86 18.35 -16.19 10.84
N LYS A 87 18.69 -16.61 9.62
CA LYS A 87 18.65 -15.73 8.44
C LYS A 87 17.21 -15.47 8.01
N ILE A 88 16.96 -14.27 7.50
CA ILE A 88 15.68 -13.94 6.89
C ILE A 88 15.69 -14.38 5.42
N ARG A 89 14.71 -15.20 5.03
CA ARG A 89 14.40 -15.47 3.62
C ARG A 89 13.22 -14.59 3.21
N LEU A 90 13.49 -13.62 2.35
CA LEU A 90 12.48 -12.73 1.78
C LEU A 90 11.83 -13.37 0.55
N ILE A 91 10.50 -13.43 0.52
CA ILE A 91 9.72 -13.84 -0.66
C ILE A 91 8.92 -12.63 -1.14
N VAL A 92 9.19 -12.19 -2.37
CA VAL A 92 8.53 -11.01 -2.95
C VAL A 92 7.42 -11.47 -3.89
N GLU A 93 6.20 -11.03 -3.62
CA GLU A 93 5.04 -11.19 -4.49
C GLU A 93 4.66 -9.83 -5.11
N ASP A 94 4.37 -9.86 -6.41
CA ASP A 94 3.89 -8.70 -7.15
C ASP A 94 2.38 -8.60 -7.07
N ASN A 95 1.87 -7.48 -6.53
CA ASN A 95 0.45 -7.18 -6.57
C ASN A 95 0.02 -6.25 -7.71
N LYS A 96 0.95 -5.88 -8.61
CA LYS A 96 0.71 -5.10 -9.84
C LYS A 96 0.06 -3.72 -9.64
N GLY A 97 -0.04 -3.26 -8.38
CA GLY A 97 -0.79 -2.07 -8.04
C GLY A 97 -2.30 -2.27 -7.87
N GLU A 98 -2.81 -3.51 -7.83
CA GLU A 98 -4.24 -3.80 -7.84
C GLU A 98 -4.72 -4.53 -6.56
N PRO A 99 -5.91 -4.19 -6.01
CA PRO A 99 -6.45 -4.83 -4.81
C PRO A 99 -6.62 -6.34 -4.92
N VAL A 100 -7.13 -6.83 -6.05
CA VAL A 100 -7.38 -8.27 -6.26
C VAL A 100 -6.08 -9.07 -6.28
N ASP A 101 -5.07 -8.60 -7.00
CA ASP A 101 -3.75 -9.22 -7.03
C ASP A 101 -3.08 -9.18 -5.64
N SER A 102 -3.31 -8.12 -4.85
CA SER A 102 -2.82 -8.04 -3.46
C SER A 102 -3.42 -9.13 -2.57
N SER A 103 -4.74 -9.35 -2.65
CA SER A 103 -5.42 -10.44 -1.95
C SER A 103 -4.85 -11.82 -2.33
N ASN A 104 -4.60 -12.04 -3.63
CA ASN A 104 -4.04 -13.30 -4.11
C ASN A 104 -2.59 -13.52 -3.65
N ALA A 105 -1.76 -12.48 -3.71
CA ALA A 105 -0.39 -12.50 -3.22
C ALA A 105 -0.33 -12.84 -1.72
N VAL A 106 -1.17 -12.19 -0.89
CA VAL A 106 -1.24 -12.48 0.54
C VAL A 106 -1.70 -13.93 0.80
N ARG A 107 -2.72 -14.44 0.09
CA ARG A 107 -3.14 -15.85 0.21
C ARG A 107 -2.02 -16.82 -0.12
N LYS A 108 -1.25 -16.54 -1.17
CA LYS A 108 -0.11 -17.39 -1.58
C LYS A 108 0.97 -17.41 -0.50
N LEU A 109 1.38 -16.24 -0.02
CA LEU A 109 2.39 -16.13 1.05
C LEU A 109 1.99 -16.90 2.31
N ILE A 110 0.71 -16.86 2.67
CA ILE A 110 0.20 -17.54 3.86
C ILE A 110 0.08 -19.05 3.64
N ASN A 111 -0.60 -19.47 2.56
CA ASN A 111 -1.04 -20.85 2.39
C ASN A 111 0.01 -21.74 1.70
N ILE A 112 0.88 -21.16 0.88
CA ILE A 112 1.89 -21.89 0.11
C ILE A 112 3.26 -21.66 0.73
N ASP A 113 3.65 -20.39 0.91
CA ASP A 113 4.99 -20.06 1.38
C ASP A 113 5.15 -20.14 2.90
N ASN A 114 4.03 -20.25 3.63
CA ASN A 114 3.99 -20.42 5.08
C ASN A 114 4.83 -19.37 5.83
N VAL A 115 4.67 -18.10 5.47
CA VAL A 115 5.45 -17.00 6.05
C VAL A 115 5.19 -16.78 7.54
N HIS A 116 6.20 -16.26 8.24
CA HIS A 116 6.10 -15.85 9.64
C HIS A 116 5.43 -14.49 9.79
N ALA A 117 5.68 -13.56 8.86
CA ALA A 117 5.07 -12.24 8.80
C ALA A 117 5.11 -11.71 7.37
N ILE A 118 4.34 -10.65 7.11
CA ILE A 118 4.25 -9.96 5.83
C ILE A 118 4.66 -8.50 6.01
N ILE A 119 5.50 -7.98 5.12
CA ILE A 119 5.75 -6.56 4.93
C ILE A 119 5.07 -6.06 3.65
N GLY A 120 4.31 -4.98 3.74
CA GLY A 120 3.56 -4.42 2.61
C GLY A 120 2.08 -4.15 2.94
N SER A 121 1.31 -3.62 2.00
CA SER A 121 1.76 -3.08 0.71
C SER A 121 2.06 -1.58 0.79
N VAL A 122 2.10 -0.87 -0.34
CA VAL A 122 2.24 0.60 -0.40
C VAL A 122 0.87 1.26 -0.52
N ALA A 123 0.14 1.03 -1.62
CA ALA A 123 -1.17 1.64 -1.83
C ALA A 123 -2.18 1.14 -0.79
N SER A 124 -2.86 2.07 -0.11
CA SER A 124 -3.79 1.74 0.96
C SER A 124 -4.90 0.78 0.54
N SER A 125 -5.48 0.94 -0.66
CA SER A 125 -6.50 0.02 -1.19
C SER A 125 -5.97 -1.42 -1.38
N ASN A 126 -4.69 -1.58 -1.70
CA ASN A 126 -4.08 -2.91 -1.87
C ASN A 126 -3.82 -3.57 -0.51
N THR A 127 -3.39 -2.77 0.46
CA THR A 127 -3.24 -3.24 1.85
C THR A 127 -4.60 -3.60 2.44
N LEU A 128 -5.64 -2.78 2.23
CA LEU A 128 -7.01 -3.05 2.69
C LEU A 128 -7.62 -4.33 2.10
N ALA A 129 -7.17 -4.74 0.91
CA ALA A 129 -7.60 -6.00 0.31
C ALA A 129 -6.90 -7.23 0.94
N GLY A 130 -5.59 -7.09 1.24
CA GLY A 130 -4.79 -8.17 1.82
C GLY A 130 -4.91 -8.32 3.34
N ALA A 131 -5.09 -7.21 4.06
CA ALA A 131 -5.06 -7.16 5.53
C ALA A 131 -6.12 -8.05 6.19
N PRO A 132 -7.40 -8.12 5.73
CA PRO A 132 -8.38 -9.04 6.32
C PRO A 132 -7.94 -10.50 6.22
N ILE A 133 -7.29 -10.89 5.12
CA ILE A 133 -6.79 -12.25 4.90
C ILE A 133 -5.66 -12.57 5.89
N ALA A 134 -4.73 -11.64 6.07
CA ALA A 134 -3.65 -11.78 7.06
C ALA A 134 -4.21 -11.85 8.49
N GLN A 135 -5.18 -11.00 8.84
CA GLN A 135 -5.85 -10.97 10.13
C GLN A 135 -6.59 -12.29 10.42
N GLU A 136 -7.41 -12.78 9.49
CA GLU A 136 -8.16 -14.04 9.62
C GLU A 136 -7.24 -15.25 9.84
N ASN A 137 -6.05 -15.24 9.24
CA ASN A 137 -5.06 -16.31 9.36
C ASN A 137 -4.01 -16.04 10.46
N GLN A 138 -4.22 -15.00 11.27
CA GLN A 138 -3.35 -14.59 12.36
C GLN A 138 -1.88 -14.44 11.93
N VAL A 139 -1.64 -13.86 10.75
CA VAL A 139 -0.29 -13.56 10.22
C VAL A 139 -0.03 -12.07 10.40
N PRO A 140 1.02 -11.66 11.13
CA PRO A 140 1.35 -10.26 11.30
C PRO A 140 1.66 -9.63 9.95
N MET A 141 0.96 -8.54 9.62
CA MET A 141 1.19 -7.76 8.42
C MET A 141 1.53 -6.33 8.82
N MET A 142 2.69 -5.86 8.39
CA MET A 142 3.18 -4.52 8.66
C MET A 142 3.41 -3.77 7.36
N THR A 143 2.61 -2.73 7.12
CA THR A 143 2.82 -1.88 5.95
C THR A 143 3.88 -0.80 6.24
N PRO A 144 4.83 -0.57 5.32
CA PRO A 144 5.76 0.55 5.44
C PRO A 144 5.16 1.89 4.99
N ALA A 145 4.08 1.89 4.18
CA ALA A 145 3.67 3.10 3.45
C ALA A 145 2.16 3.31 3.27
N SER A 146 1.28 2.37 3.65
CA SER A 146 -0.17 2.62 3.56
C SER A 146 -0.64 3.52 4.69
N THR A 147 -1.08 4.72 4.34
CA THR A 147 -1.42 5.82 5.25
C THR A 147 -2.91 5.86 5.65
N ASN A 148 -3.80 5.15 4.96
CA ASN A 148 -5.22 5.19 5.31
C ASN A 148 -5.52 4.58 6.69
N GLU A 149 -6.31 5.25 7.51
CA GLU A 149 -6.59 4.83 8.90
C GLU A 149 -7.19 3.42 8.98
N LYS A 150 -8.07 3.08 8.03
CA LYS A 150 -8.78 1.79 8.00
C LYS A 150 -7.86 0.57 7.94
N VAL A 151 -6.60 0.75 7.52
CA VAL A 151 -5.62 -0.34 7.44
C VAL A 151 -5.45 -1.02 8.80
N THR A 152 -5.15 -0.26 9.86
CA THR A 152 -4.88 -0.82 11.19
C THR A 152 -6.15 -1.03 12.01
N GLU A 153 -7.29 -0.48 11.57
CA GLU A 153 -8.62 -0.81 12.06
C GLU A 153 -9.08 -2.22 11.66
N THR A 154 -8.41 -2.84 10.67
CA THR A 154 -8.71 -4.21 10.23
C THR A 154 -8.54 -5.23 11.36
N GLY A 155 -7.57 -5.04 12.24
CA GLY A 155 -7.39 -5.87 13.42
C GLY A 155 -5.99 -5.77 14.05
N ASP A 156 -5.78 -6.56 15.10
CA ASP A 156 -4.58 -6.49 15.95
C ASP A 156 -3.31 -7.07 15.30
N PHE A 157 -3.43 -7.88 14.25
CA PHE A 157 -2.28 -8.38 13.46
C PHE A 157 -1.79 -7.38 12.41
N ILE A 158 -2.48 -6.24 12.26
CA ILE A 158 -2.18 -5.25 11.22
C ILE A 158 -1.59 -3.99 11.86
N SER A 159 -0.42 -3.59 11.38
CA SER A 159 0.36 -2.45 11.88
C SER A 159 0.99 -1.66 10.73
N ARG A 160 1.50 -0.46 11.02
CA ARG A 160 2.27 0.33 10.04
C ARG A 160 3.51 0.98 10.65
N THR A 161 4.46 1.32 9.79
CA THR A 161 5.68 2.10 10.14
C THR A 161 5.73 3.47 9.46
N CYS A 162 4.63 3.91 8.87
CA CYS A 162 4.40 5.27 8.36
C CYS A 162 3.38 6.04 9.21
N PHE A 163 3.28 7.36 8.99
CA PHE A 163 2.18 8.16 9.52
C PHE A 163 0.85 7.84 8.82
N THR A 164 -0.22 8.53 9.21
CA THR A 164 -1.57 8.32 8.66
C THR A 164 -2.09 9.49 7.82
N ASP A 165 -3.14 9.23 7.02
CA ASP A 165 -3.86 10.24 6.24
C ASP A 165 -4.44 11.34 7.14
N ASN A 166 -4.86 11.02 8.38
CA ASN A 166 -5.36 12.01 9.33
C ASN A 166 -4.29 13.05 9.67
N PHE A 167 -3.07 12.59 9.95
CA PHE A 167 -1.97 13.51 10.19
C PHE A 167 -1.59 14.27 8.92
N GLN A 168 -1.45 13.56 7.80
CA GLN A 168 -1.01 14.14 6.53
C GLN A 168 -1.97 15.19 5.97
N GLY A 169 -3.29 14.96 6.04
CA GLY A 169 -4.31 15.90 5.59
C GLY A 169 -4.28 17.19 6.40
N VAL A 170 -4.08 17.09 7.72
CA VAL A 170 -3.90 18.25 8.60
C VAL A 170 -2.63 19.02 8.24
N VAL A 171 -1.51 18.32 8.02
CA VAL A 171 -0.24 18.94 7.60
C VAL A 171 -0.43 19.78 6.33
N MET A 172 -1.09 19.22 5.31
CA MET A 172 -1.26 19.92 4.03
C MET A 172 -2.31 21.02 4.08
N ALA A 173 -3.37 20.88 4.87
CA ALA A 173 -4.33 21.96 5.10
C ALA A 173 -3.68 23.17 5.79
N LYS A 174 -2.87 22.92 6.83
CA LYS A 174 -2.09 23.95 7.52
C LYS A 174 -1.07 24.60 6.59
N PHE A 175 -0.33 23.81 5.82
CA PHE A 175 0.61 24.35 4.84
C PHE A 175 -0.08 25.27 3.82
N ALA A 176 -1.26 24.88 3.32
CA ALA A 176 -2.03 25.71 2.39
C ALA A 176 -2.45 27.06 3.01
N LYS A 177 -3.01 27.03 4.23
CA LYS A 177 -3.53 28.23 4.93
C LYS A 177 -2.42 29.11 5.48
N GLU A 178 -1.52 28.54 6.27
CA GLU A 178 -0.57 29.28 7.11
C GLU A 178 0.71 29.61 6.35
N THR A 179 1.22 28.69 5.53
CA THR A 179 2.48 28.89 4.81
C THR A 179 2.27 29.56 3.45
N LEU A 180 1.28 29.11 2.68
CA LEU A 180 1.01 29.66 1.34
C LEU A 180 -0.01 30.80 1.34
N GLY A 181 -0.70 31.05 2.45
CA GLY A 181 -1.73 32.10 2.56
C GLY A 181 -2.95 31.88 1.67
N LYS A 182 -3.24 30.63 1.29
CA LYS A 182 -4.33 30.27 0.37
C LYS A 182 -5.61 30.03 1.15
N SER A 183 -6.75 30.41 0.58
CA SER A 183 -8.05 30.37 1.25
C SER A 183 -9.18 29.82 0.37
N LYS A 184 -8.95 29.54 -0.92
CA LYS A 184 -9.96 29.03 -1.87
C LYS A 184 -9.45 27.79 -2.61
N ALA A 185 -9.69 26.63 -2.03
CA ALA A 185 -9.18 25.37 -2.57
C ALA A 185 -10.21 24.65 -3.44
N ILE A 186 -9.72 23.98 -4.48
CA ILE A 186 -10.41 22.82 -5.08
C ILE A 186 -9.71 21.56 -4.66
N ILE A 187 -10.46 20.48 -4.45
CA ILE A 187 -9.92 19.14 -4.23
C ILE A 187 -10.27 18.27 -5.44
N ILE A 188 -9.28 17.63 -6.03
CA ILE A 188 -9.45 16.67 -7.13
C ILE A 188 -9.17 15.26 -6.60
N VAL A 189 -10.17 14.38 -6.63
CA VAL A 189 -10.13 13.08 -5.94
C VAL A 189 -10.03 11.91 -6.94
N ASP A 190 -9.12 10.98 -6.70
CA ASP A 190 -9.15 9.66 -7.32
C ASP A 190 -10.22 8.82 -6.65
N ASN A 191 -11.36 8.65 -7.32
CA ASN A 191 -12.51 7.94 -6.77
C ASN A 191 -12.29 6.42 -6.65
N SER A 192 -11.24 5.89 -7.30
CA SER A 192 -10.85 4.49 -7.20
C SER A 192 -9.91 4.19 -6.03
N SER A 193 -9.43 5.21 -5.31
CA SER A 193 -8.41 5.08 -4.27
C SER A 193 -8.93 5.45 -2.88
N ASP A 194 -8.86 4.50 -1.93
CA ASP A 194 -9.23 4.75 -0.54
C ASP A 194 -8.29 5.76 0.15
N TYR A 195 -7.01 5.75 -0.25
CA TYR A 195 -6.03 6.77 0.14
C TYR A 195 -6.50 8.17 -0.30
N SER A 196 -6.83 8.34 -1.59
CA SER A 196 -7.24 9.65 -2.12
C SER A 196 -8.48 10.18 -1.41
N LYS A 197 -9.51 9.33 -1.27
CA LYS A 197 -10.77 9.68 -0.59
C LYS A 197 -10.55 10.02 0.90
N GLY A 198 -9.74 9.23 1.59
CA GLY A 198 -9.43 9.43 3.01
C GLY A 198 -8.70 10.74 3.24
N LEU A 199 -7.63 10.96 2.50
CA LEU A 199 -6.81 12.16 2.61
C LEU A 199 -7.57 13.44 2.19
N ALA A 200 -8.37 13.36 1.11
CA ALA A 200 -9.25 14.46 0.68
C ALA A 200 -10.25 14.87 1.77
N LYS A 201 -10.84 13.89 2.46
CA LYS A 201 -11.78 14.14 3.56
C LYS A 201 -11.12 14.93 4.69
N VAL A 202 -9.98 14.47 5.16
CA VAL A 202 -9.24 15.10 6.27
C VAL A 202 -8.81 16.52 5.90
N PHE A 203 -8.20 16.69 4.72
CA PHE A 203 -7.82 18.02 4.23
C PHE A 203 -9.05 18.95 4.15
N SER A 204 -10.17 18.46 3.62
CA SER A 204 -11.41 19.24 3.51
C SER A 204 -11.92 19.73 4.87
N GLU A 205 -11.93 18.84 5.86
CA GLU A 205 -12.38 19.14 7.22
C GLU A 205 -11.46 20.18 7.87
N GLU A 206 -10.14 19.93 7.87
CA GLU A 206 -9.19 20.85 8.51
C GLU A 206 -9.13 22.20 7.79
N PHE A 207 -9.10 22.22 6.46
CA PHE A 207 -9.03 23.48 5.71
C PHE A 207 -10.24 24.37 5.98
N LYS A 208 -11.45 23.79 6.12
CA LYS A 208 -12.67 24.53 6.50
C LYS A 208 -12.62 24.99 7.96
N ASN A 209 -12.17 24.15 8.88
CA ASN A 209 -12.02 24.53 10.29
C ASN A 209 -11.07 25.72 10.47
N MET A 210 -10.06 25.83 9.60
CA MET A 210 -9.13 26.95 9.52
C MET A 210 -9.67 28.17 8.73
N GLY A 211 -10.98 28.21 8.43
CA GLY A 211 -11.61 29.31 7.69
C GLY A 211 -11.27 29.34 6.20
N GLY A 212 -10.84 28.23 5.61
CA GLY A 212 -10.71 28.05 4.17
C GLY A 212 -12.04 27.72 3.49
N GLU A 213 -12.19 28.17 2.25
CA GLU A 213 -13.35 27.91 1.39
C GLU A 213 -13.01 26.77 0.42
N LEU A 214 -13.83 25.72 0.39
CA LEU A 214 -13.77 24.72 -0.68
C LEU A 214 -14.72 25.10 -1.80
N LEU A 215 -14.18 25.26 -3.00
CA LEU A 215 -14.94 25.63 -4.18
C LEU A 215 -15.58 24.37 -4.80
N GLY A 216 -16.89 24.26 -4.65
CA GLY A 216 -17.68 23.15 -5.19
C GLY A 216 -17.63 21.88 -4.34
N ASN A 217 -18.40 20.87 -4.76
CA ASN A 217 -18.48 19.59 -4.05
C ASN A 217 -17.37 18.64 -4.53
N ILE A 218 -16.61 18.08 -3.58
CA ILE A 218 -15.47 17.18 -3.85
C ILE A 218 -15.84 15.98 -4.74
N ASN A 219 -17.10 15.52 -4.67
CA ASN A 219 -17.58 14.39 -5.47
C ASN A 219 -17.76 14.74 -6.95
N GLU A 220 -17.68 16.01 -7.32
CA GLU A 220 -17.83 16.46 -8.71
C GLU A 220 -16.50 16.75 -9.42
N TYR A 221 -15.38 16.65 -8.71
CA TYR A 221 -14.03 16.86 -9.23
C TYR A 221 -13.23 15.58 -9.06
N THR A 222 -13.66 14.54 -9.76
CA THR A 222 -13.10 13.20 -9.60
C THR A 222 -12.50 12.68 -10.89
N TYR A 223 -11.56 11.77 -10.74
CA TYR A 223 -11.00 10.93 -11.80
C TYR A 223 -10.82 9.50 -11.25
N THR A 224 -10.35 8.58 -12.07
CA THR A 224 -9.98 7.22 -11.66
C THR A 224 -8.60 6.85 -12.16
N GLN A 225 -7.94 5.90 -11.51
CA GLN A 225 -6.65 5.39 -11.99
C GLN A 225 -6.78 4.86 -13.41
N LYS A 226 -5.70 4.99 -14.19
CA LYS A 226 -5.63 4.68 -15.64
C LYS A 226 -6.26 5.74 -16.54
N ASP A 227 -6.94 6.76 -15.99
CA ASP A 227 -7.32 7.94 -16.77
C ASP A 227 -6.06 8.65 -17.28
N THR A 228 -6.12 9.15 -18.52
CA THR A 228 -4.99 9.83 -19.16
C THR A 228 -5.35 11.21 -19.71
N ASP A 229 -6.64 11.54 -19.80
CA ASP A 229 -7.14 12.84 -20.26
C ASP A 229 -8.00 13.49 -19.18
N PHE A 230 -7.51 14.62 -18.66
CA PHE A 230 -8.13 15.38 -17.58
C PHE A 230 -8.65 16.74 -18.05
N ARG A 231 -8.62 17.03 -19.36
CA ARG A 231 -8.88 18.39 -19.89
C ARG A 231 -10.27 18.91 -19.53
N SER A 232 -11.31 18.07 -19.62
CA SER A 232 -12.68 18.45 -19.26
C SER A 232 -12.81 18.79 -17.77
N LEU A 233 -12.25 17.93 -16.91
CA LEU A 233 -12.18 18.14 -15.47
C LEU A 233 -11.42 19.44 -15.14
N LEU A 234 -10.24 19.62 -15.71
CA LEU A 234 -9.40 20.81 -15.48
C LEU A 234 -10.05 22.10 -15.99
N GLN A 235 -10.79 22.07 -17.09
CA GLN A 235 -11.60 23.22 -17.53
C GLN A 235 -12.68 23.58 -16.50
N LYS A 236 -13.31 22.59 -15.88
CA LYS A 236 -14.26 22.82 -14.77
C LYS A 236 -13.56 23.43 -13.57
N VAL A 237 -12.39 22.91 -13.19
CA VAL A 237 -11.56 23.47 -12.11
C VAL A 237 -11.17 24.93 -12.39
N LYS A 238 -10.73 25.23 -13.62
CA LYS A 238 -10.33 26.57 -14.04
C LYS A 238 -11.47 27.59 -13.90
N ARG A 239 -12.71 27.21 -14.23
CA ARG A 239 -13.89 28.10 -14.12
C ARG A 239 -14.20 28.52 -12.68
N MET A 240 -13.82 27.71 -11.70
CA MET A 240 -14.03 28.04 -10.29
C MET A 240 -13.01 29.04 -9.75
N ASN A 241 -11.90 29.26 -10.47
CA ASN A 241 -10.84 30.19 -10.08
C ASN A 241 -10.29 29.97 -8.65
N PRO A 242 -9.82 28.74 -8.31
CA PRO A 242 -9.19 28.48 -7.01
C PRO A 242 -7.86 29.22 -6.87
N ASP A 243 -7.39 29.41 -5.63
CA ASP A 243 -6.03 29.89 -5.35
C ASP A 243 -5.03 28.76 -5.06
N VAL A 244 -5.53 27.54 -4.81
CA VAL A 244 -4.77 26.31 -4.62
C VAL A 244 -5.60 25.09 -5.03
N ILE A 245 -4.94 24.04 -5.52
CA ILE A 245 -5.59 22.76 -5.85
C ILE A 245 -4.96 21.65 -5.00
N PHE A 246 -5.77 20.95 -4.20
CA PHE A 246 -5.34 19.73 -3.52
C PHE A 246 -5.66 18.51 -4.40
N LEU A 247 -4.65 17.71 -4.69
CA LEU A 247 -4.73 16.54 -5.56
C LEU A 247 -4.07 15.34 -4.86
N PRO A 248 -4.79 14.70 -3.92
CA PRO A 248 -4.32 13.48 -3.27
C PRO A 248 -4.43 12.31 -4.25
N GLY A 249 -3.35 12.02 -4.98
CA GLY A 249 -3.31 10.99 -6.02
C GLY A 249 -1.94 10.34 -6.14
N TYR A 250 -1.79 9.38 -7.05
CA TYR A 250 -0.51 8.75 -7.35
C TYR A 250 0.21 9.40 -8.54
N TYR A 251 1.55 9.32 -8.55
CA TYR A 251 2.42 10.07 -9.48
C TYR A 251 2.04 9.93 -10.96
N THR A 252 1.47 8.80 -11.38
CA THR A 252 1.14 8.52 -12.78
C THR A 252 0.09 9.47 -13.32
N GLU A 253 -1.10 9.50 -12.71
CA GLU A 253 -2.17 10.41 -13.11
C GLU A 253 -1.83 11.86 -12.74
N VAL A 254 -1.18 12.06 -11.59
CA VAL A 254 -0.77 13.39 -11.12
C VAL A 254 0.15 14.08 -12.14
N GLY A 255 1.19 13.40 -12.62
CA GLY A 255 2.13 14.00 -13.57
C GLY A 255 1.43 14.44 -14.86
N LEU A 256 0.57 13.57 -15.40
CA LEU A 256 -0.24 13.87 -16.59
C LEU A 256 -1.21 15.04 -16.33
N MET A 257 -1.84 15.09 -15.17
CA MET A 257 -2.77 16.15 -14.79
C MET A 257 -2.07 17.49 -14.61
N LEU A 258 -0.90 17.53 -13.96
CA LEU A 258 -0.09 18.74 -13.83
C LEU A 258 0.29 19.30 -15.20
N LYS A 259 0.76 18.43 -16.12
CA LYS A 259 1.10 18.81 -17.49
C LYS A 259 -0.07 19.46 -18.22
N GLN A 260 -1.23 18.81 -18.18
CA GLN A 260 -2.45 19.31 -18.84
C GLN A 260 -2.98 20.58 -18.17
N ALA A 261 -2.86 20.70 -16.84
CA ALA A 261 -3.29 21.89 -16.10
C ALA A 261 -2.49 23.13 -16.54
N ARG A 262 -1.16 23.03 -16.66
CA ARG A 262 -0.34 24.13 -17.17
C ARG A 262 -0.63 24.47 -18.62
N GLN A 263 -0.85 23.47 -19.48
CA GLN A 263 -1.25 23.70 -20.88
C GLN A 263 -2.58 24.49 -21.00
N LEU A 264 -3.48 24.30 -20.02
CA LEU A 264 -4.74 25.04 -19.93
C LEU A 264 -4.60 26.39 -19.19
N GLY A 265 -3.39 26.79 -18.78
CA GLY A 265 -3.11 28.05 -18.09
C GLY A 265 -3.53 28.07 -16.62
N ILE A 266 -3.63 26.90 -15.96
CA ILE A 266 -3.88 26.80 -14.52
C ILE A 266 -2.52 26.87 -13.81
N ASN A 267 -2.16 28.06 -13.33
CA ASN A 267 -0.82 28.33 -12.76
C ASN A 267 -0.78 28.38 -11.23
N VAL A 268 -1.91 28.13 -10.56
CA VAL A 268 -1.93 28.05 -9.10
C VAL A 268 -1.13 26.84 -8.60
N PRO A 269 -0.59 26.90 -7.36
CA PRO A 269 0.09 25.77 -6.76
C PRO A 269 -0.85 24.57 -6.64
N PHE A 270 -0.32 23.40 -6.98
CA PHE A 270 -0.96 22.14 -6.60
C PHE A 270 -0.30 21.60 -5.33
N LEU A 271 -1.10 20.97 -4.48
CA LEU A 271 -0.71 20.33 -3.25
C LEU A 271 -1.04 18.84 -3.34
N GLY A 272 -0.08 17.98 -3.00
CA GLY A 272 -0.22 16.54 -2.99
C GLY A 272 0.10 15.91 -1.64
N GLY A 273 -0.22 14.62 -1.52
CA GLY A 273 0.31 13.76 -0.46
C GLY A 273 1.58 13.04 -0.90
N ASP A 274 1.96 12.03 -0.12
CA ASP A 274 3.14 11.17 -0.32
C ASP A 274 3.01 10.30 -1.58
N GLY A 275 1.79 10.09 -2.07
CA GLY A 275 1.53 9.50 -3.38
C GLY A 275 2.11 10.29 -4.59
N TRP A 276 2.77 11.42 -4.39
CA TRP A 276 3.51 12.08 -5.47
C TRP A 276 4.99 11.71 -5.49
N ASP A 277 5.51 11.12 -4.41
CA ASP A 277 6.93 10.91 -4.19
C ASP A 277 7.46 9.72 -5.02
N SER A 278 7.72 10.00 -6.29
CA SER A 278 8.33 9.09 -7.25
C SER A 278 9.23 9.87 -8.19
N PRO A 279 10.41 9.33 -8.56
CA PRO A 279 11.27 9.95 -9.56
C PRO A 279 10.61 10.08 -10.94
N LYS A 280 9.53 9.31 -11.20
CA LYS A 280 8.81 9.34 -12.48
C LYS A 280 7.89 10.56 -12.61
N LEU A 281 7.57 11.23 -11.49
CA LEU A 281 6.65 12.37 -11.51
C LEU A 281 7.17 13.51 -12.40
N GLN A 282 8.45 13.86 -12.27
CA GLN A 282 9.09 14.92 -13.05
C GLN A 282 9.02 14.64 -14.56
N GLU A 283 9.24 13.39 -14.97
CA GLU A 283 9.18 12.98 -16.38
C GLU A 283 7.76 13.13 -16.95
N LEU A 284 6.75 12.68 -16.20
CA LEU A 284 5.35 12.71 -16.63
C LEU A 284 4.81 14.14 -16.73
N ALA A 285 5.12 14.98 -15.73
CA ALA A 285 4.71 16.37 -15.71
C ALA A 285 5.49 17.23 -16.72
N GLY A 286 6.80 16.98 -16.85
CA GLY A 286 7.72 17.86 -17.54
C GLY A 286 8.16 19.06 -16.69
N PRO A 287 9.26 19.73 -17.08
CA PRO A 287 9.96 20.72 -16.25
C PRO A 287 9.09 21.92 -15.86
N GLU A 288 8.26 22.41 -16.77
CA GLU A 288 7.41 23.58 -16.50
C GLU A 288 6.23 23.25 -15.58
N ALA A 289 5.63 22.07 -15.74
CA ALA A 289 4.43 21.70 -14.98
C ALA A 289 4.74 21.24 -13.57
N ILE A 290 5.91 20.64 -13.36
CA ILE A 290 6.31 20.17 -12.05
C ILE A 290 6.72 21.30 -11.11
N LYS A 291 7.12 22.47 -11.61
CA LYS A 291 7.61 23.56 -10.76
C LYS A 291 6.52 24.18 -9.88
N GLY A 292 6.86 24.48 -8.63
CA GLY A 292 6.05 25.29 -7.72
C GLY A 292 4.81 24.59 -7.18
N ASN A 293 4.83 23.25 -7.14
CA ASN A 293 3.85 22.45 -6.42
C ASN A 293 4.51 21.88 -5.14
N TYR A 294 3.70 21.36 -4.22
CA TYR A 294 4.20 20.91 -2.93
C TYR A 294 3.55 19.61 -2.50
N ILE A 295 4.32 18.80 -1.77
CA ILE A 295 3.86 17.50 -1.29
C ILE A 295 4.23 17.33 0.17
N SER A 296 3.39 16.67 0.95
CA SER A 296 3.82 16.06 2.21
C SER A 296 4.42 14.69 1.93
N SER A 297 5.58 14.36 2.49
CA SER A 297 6.22 13.03 2.39
C SER A 297 6.81 12.60 3.74
N HIS A 298 7.40 11.40 3.78
CA HIS A 298 7.99 10.77 4.97
C HIS A 298 9.49 11.03 5.10
N PHE A 299 10.13 11.47 4.02
CA PHE A 299 11.57 11.48 3.87
C PHE A 299 12.02 12.61 2.96
N SER A 300 13.22 13.14 3.21
CA SER A 300 13.91 14.01 2.27
C SER A 300 15.35 13.53 2.15
N ALA A 301 15.77 13.20 0.93
CA ALA A 301 17.16 12.83 0.67
C ALA A 301 18.15 14.00 0.87
N ASP A 302 17.65 15.23 1.02
CA ASP A 302 18.45 16.41 1.33
C ASP A 302 18.53 16.71 2.85
N ASP A 303 17.92 15.86 3.70
CA ASP A 303 18.04 15.99 5.15
C ASP A 303 19.51 15.79 5.55
N LYS A 304 20.08 16.78 6.26
CA LYS A 304 21.50 16.84 6.62
C LYS A 304 21.88 15.88 7.75
N ASP A 305 20.92 15.17 8.33
CA ASP A 305 21.22 14.12 9.30
C ASP A 305 22.26 13.13 8.72
N PRO A 306 23.39 12.89 9.40
CA PRO A 306 24.42 11.97 8.94
C PRO A 306 23.90 10.55 8.64
N GLN A 307 22.90 10.06 9.37
CA GLN A 307 22.31 8.74 9.11
C GLN A 307 21.53 8.71 7.81
N VAL A 308 20.79 9.79 7.51
CA VAL A 308 20.07 9.96 6.24
C VAL A 308 21.08 10.06 5.09
N GLN A 309 22.10 10.92 5.21
CA GLN A 309 23.10 11.09 4.15
C GLN A 309 23.89 9.79 3.88
N LYS A 310 24.18 9.00 4.92
CA LYS A 310 24.79 7.68 4.76
C LYS A 310 23.88 6.73 3.97
N PHE A 311 22.60 6.65 4.33
CA PHE A 311 21.63 5.84 3.59
C PHE A 311 21.53 6.28 2.12
N VAL A 312 21.46 7.59 1.85
CA VAL A 312 21.40 8.14 0.49
C VAL A 312 22.60 7.69 -0.33
N GLN A 313 23.82 7.84 0.21
CA GLN A 313 25.06 7.44 -0.48
C GLN A 313 25.12 5.94 -0.75
N GLU A 314 24.75 5.10 0.23
CA GLU A 314 24.71 3.64 0.06
C GLU A 314 23.67 3.24 -0.99
N TYR A 315 22.49 3.87 -0.97
CA TYR A 315 21.42 3.60 -1.92
C TYR A 315 21.82 4.00 -3.35
N GLU A 316 22.41 5.18 -3.54
CA GLU A 316 22.92 5.63 -4.83
C GLU A 316 24.05 4.73 -5.35
N THR A 317 24.93 4.26 -4.45
CA THR A 317 25.99 3.31 -4.81
C THR A 317 25.42 2.00 -5.32
N ASN A 318 24.39 1.46 -4.67
CA ASN A 318 23.80 0.16 -4.97
C ASN A 318 22.86 0.19 -6.18
N PHE A 319 22.07 1.26 -6.34
CA PHE A 319 20.97 1.31 -7.30
C PHE A 319 21.10 2.38 -8.37
N LYS A 320 22.15 3.20 -8.34
CA LYS A 320 22.44 4.27 -9.32
C LYS A 320 21.32 5.29 -9.47
N GLN A 321 20.52 5.47 -8.42
CA GLN A 321 19.42 6.42 -8.35
C GLN A 321 19.34 6.99 -6.93
N LYS A 322 18.89 8.24 -6.79
CA LYS A 322 18.61 8.84 -5.49
C LYS A 322 17.38 8.15 -4.86
N PRO A 323 17.38 7.82 -3.55
CA PRO A 323 16.20 7.21 -2.94
C PRO A 323 15.06 8.21 -2.77
N GLY A 324 13.84 7.78 -3.09
CA GLY A 324 12.60 8.40 -2.62
C GLY A 324 12.14 7.90 -1.24
N ALA A 325 10.99 8.39 -0.78
CA ALA A 325 10.44 7.98 0.51
C ALA A 325 10.11 6.49 0.59
N MET A 326 9.70 5.85 -0.50
CA MET A 326 9.34 4.43 -0.49
C MET A 326 10.55 3.53 -0.20
N ALA A 327 11.73 3.90 -0.71
CA ALA A 327 12.98 3.24 -0.35
C ALA A 327 13.30 3.38 1.13
N ALA A 328 13.18 4.60 1.67
CA ALA A 328 13.48 4.86 3.08
C ALA A 328 12.50 4.14 4.03
N LEU A 329 11.21 4.12 3.69
CA LEU A 329 10.17 3.42 4.44
C LEU A 329 10.33 1.89 4.37
N GLY A 330 10.69 1.35 3.20
CA GLY A 330 10.98 -0.08 3.06
C GLY A 330 12.18 -0.51 3.90
N TYR A 331 13.23 0.33 3.93
CA TYR A 331 14.41 0.13 4.76
C TYR A 331 14.07 0.12 6.26
N ASP A 332 13.42 1.17 6.75
CA ASP A 332 13.03 1.27 8.16
C ASP A 332 12.02 0.19 8.56
N GLY A 333 11.06 -0.12 7.69
CA GLY A 333 10.07 -1.18 7.93
C GLY A 333 10.75 -2.53 8.13
N MET A 334 11.76 -2.87 7.33
CA MET A 334 12.51 -4.11 7.53
C MET A 334 13.40 -4.06 8.79
N LEU A 335 13.99 -2.92 9.13
CA LEU A 335 14.76 -2.80 10.37
C LEU A 335 13.88 -2.95 11.62
N VAL A 336 12.68 -2.36 11.63
CA VAL A 336 11.69 -2.53 12.70
C VAL A 336 11.24 -3.99 12.80
N MET A 337 10.97 -4.64 11.66
CA MET A 337 10.61 -6.06 11.65
C MET A 337 11.74 -6.93 12.21
N ALA A 338 13.00 -6.68 11.84
CA ALA A 338 14.15 -7.43 12.35
C ALA A 338 14.37 -7.20 13.85
N ASP A 339 14.22 -5.96 14.32
CA ASP A 339 14.24 -5.65 15.75
C ASP A 339 13.15 -6.42 16.51
N ALA A 340 11.92 -6.41 16.00
CA ALA A 340 10.82 -7.18 16.57
C ALA A 340 11.10 -8.69 16.59
N LEU A 341 11.63 -9.25 15.51
CA LEU A 341 12.03 -10.66 15.45
C LEU A 341 13.09 -11.01 16.51
N SER A 342 14.04 -10.10 16.76
CA SER A 342 15.07 -10.30 17.79
C SER A 342 14.50 -10.29 19.22
N ARG A 343 13.45 -9.48 19.45
CA ARG A 343 12.77 -9.34 20.75
C ARG A 343 11.70 -10.39 21.01
N ALA A 344 11.13 -10.98 19.96
CA ALA A 344 10.01 -11.91 20.06
C ALA A 344 10.33 -13.20 20.83
N GLY A 345 11.61 -13.57 20.95
CA GLY A 345 12.03 -14.83 21.51
C GLY A 345 11.61 -15.99 20.61
N GLU A 346 10.57 -16.73 21.01
CA GLU A 346 9.97 -17.72 20.13
C GLU A 346 9.25 -17.05 18.95
N LEU A 347 9.59 -17.43 17.72
CA LEU A 347 9.09 -16.83 16.49
C LEU A 347 7.69 -17.30 16.09
N SER A 348 6.77 -17.38 17.05
CA SER A 348 5.35 -17.56 16.75
C SER A 348 4.76 -16.25 16.18
N ARG A 349 3.77 -16.37 15.29
CA ARG A 349 3.07 -15.22 14.72
C ARG A 349 2.52 -14.26 15.78
N GLU A 350 2.00 -14.79 16.88
CA GLU A 350 1.50 -14.01 18.02
C GLU A 350 2.62 -13.21 18.71
N ASN A 351 3.79 -13.82 18.93
CA ASN A 351 4.93 -13.14 19.55
C ASN A 351 5.52 -12.08 18.63
N ILE A 352 5.60 -12.35 17.32
CA ILE A 352 6.06 -11.39 16.32
C ILE A 352 5.12 -10.17 16.31
N LYS A 353 3.80 -10.39 16.27
CA LYS A 353 2.80 -9.32 16.39
C LYS A 353 3.05 -8.47 17.64
N LYS A 354 3.14 -9.09 18.83
CA LYS A 354 3.39 -8.38 20.10
C LYS A 354 4.70 -7.59 20.08
N ALA A 355 5.75 -8.16 19.50
CA ALA A 355 7.04 -7.49 19.42
C ALA A 355 6.98 -6.28 18.47
N ILE A 356 6.29 -6.39 17.33
CA ILE A 356 6.05 -5.25 16.42
C ILE A 356 5.29 -4.16 17.17
N THR A 357 4.15 -4.47 17.80
CA THR A 357 3.33 -3.44 18.46
C THR A 357 3.98 -2.81 19.69
N ALA A 358 4.96 -3.49 20.31
CA ALA A 358 5.77 -2.95 21.39
C ALA A 358 6.94 -2.04 20.93
N THR A 359 7.07 -1.77 19.64
CA THR A 359 8.15 -0.91 19.11
C THR A 359 8.00 0.52 19.63
N ALA A 360 9.02 0.98 20.35
CA ALA A 360 9.07 2.34 20.90
C ALA A 360 10.47 2.93 20.74
N ASN A 361 10.53 4.23 20.46
CA ASN A 361 11.77 5.00 20.30
C ASN A 361 12.77 4.40 19.30
N PHE A 362 12.28 3.66 18.29
CA PHE A 362 13.15 3.07 17.28
C PHE A 362 13.68 4.19 16.38
N THR A 363 15.00 4.32 16.26
CA THR A 363 15.63 5.37 15.45
C THR A 363 15.79 4.87 14.01
N GLY A 364 14.91 5.31 13.12
CA GLY A 364 14.99 5.04 11.68
C GLY A 364 15.45 6.27 10.88
N ILE A 365 15.75 6.07 9.60
CA ILE A 365 16.14 7.15 8.68
C ILE A 365 14.95 8.06 8.29
N THR A 366 13.72 7.57 8.47
CA THR A 366 12.48 8.33 8.32
C THR A 366 12.00 8.94 9.66
N GLY A 367 12.89 9.01 10.64
CA GLY A 367 12.65 9.57 11.97
C GLY A 367 12.44 8.52 13.05
N ASN A 368 12.10 8.99 14.26
CA ASN A 368 11.78 8.12 15.39
C ASN A 368 10.44 7.41 15.13
N ILE A 369 10.41 6.10 15.36
CA ILE A 369 9.24 5.23 15.17
C ILE A 369 8.81 4.70 16.54
N THR A 370 7.61 5.12 16.95
CA THR A 370 6.88 4.55 18.08
C THR A 370 5.51 4.12 17.62
N ILE A 371 5.20 2.84 17.79
CA ILE A 371 3.90 2.27 17.43
C ILE A 371 2.93 2.49 18.59
N ASP A 372 1.81 3.15 18.32
CA ASP A 372 0.80 3.48 19.33
C ASP A 372 -0.20 2.33 19.57
N ALA A 373 -1.17 2.58 20.47
CA ALA A 373 -2.20 1.59 20.81
C ALA A 373 -3.11 1.19 19.63
N ASN A 374 -3.18 2.02 18.59
CA ASN A 374 -3.91 1.75 17.34
C ASN A 374 -3.00 1.12 16.28
N ARG A 375 -1.77 0.74 16.65
CA ARG A 375 -0.76 0.11 15.79
C ARG A 375 -0.29 1.04 14.67
N ASN A 376 -0.43 2.35 14.88
CA ASN A 376 0.03 3.40 13.99
C ASN A 376 1.39 3.93 14.45
N ALA A 377 2.29 4.21 13.52
CA ALA A 377 3.56 4.85 13.86
C ALA A 377 3.38 6.36 14.00
N LYS A 378 3.76 6.91 15.15
CA LYS A 378 3.87 8.36 15.35
C LYS A 378 5.17 8.85 14.73
N LYS A 379 5.08 9.60 13.63
CA LYS A 379 6.23 10.07 12.85
C LYS A 379 6.02 11.47 12.31
N SER A 380 7.11 12.20 12.13
CA SER A 380 7.10 13.51 11.47
C SER A 380 6.80 13.36 9.97
N ALA A 381 6.18 14.38 9.40
CA ALA A 381 6.11 14.59 7.96
C ALA A 381 7.15 15.63 7.53
N VAL A 382 7.55 15.58 6.27
CA VAL A 382 8.23 16.69 5.60
C VAL A 382 7.32 17.28 4.54
N VAL A 383 7.38 18.59 4.32
CA VAL A 383 6.81 19.21 3.13
C VAL A 383 7.95 19.52 2.17
N LEU A 384 7.78 19.12 0.92
CA LEU A 384 8.74 19.28 -0.15
C LEU A 384 8.14 20.14 -1.27
N GLU A 385 8.95 20.97 -1.91
CA GLU A 385 8.61 21.61 -3.18
C GLU A 385 9.08 20.74 -4.34
N THR A 386 8.21 20.57 -5.33
CA THR A 386 8.52 19.86 -6.55
C THR A 386 9.28 20.77 -7.53
N THR A 387 10.40 20.28 -8.06
CA THR A 387 11.27 20.99 -9.01
C THR A 387 11.60 20.09 -10.20
N PRO A 388 12.08 20.64 -11.33
CA PRO A 388 12.50 19.84 -12.48
C PRO A 388 13.58 18.80 -12.16
N THR A 389 14.39 19.02 -11.13
CA THR A 389 15.53 18.17 -10.75
C THR A 389 15.24 17.28 -9.55
N GLY A 390 14.01 17.26 -9.04
CA GLY A 390 13.63 16.45 -7.88
C GLY A 390 12.80 17.23 -6.87
N MET A 391 12.88 16.84 -5.60
CA MET A 391 12.14 17.45 -4.51
C MET A 391 13.09 18.23 -3.59
N VAL A 392 12.69 19.42 -3.16
CA VAL A 392 13.47 20.28 -2.27
C VAL A 392 12.75 20.41 -0.93
N PHE A 393 13.47 20.18 0.17
CA PHE A 393 12.93 20.33 1.52
C PHE A 393 12.42 21.76 1.81
N LYS A 394 11.24 21.87 2.43
CA LYS A 394 10.67 23.14 2.90
C LYS A 394 10.50 23.20 4.40
N GLN A 395 9.84 22.20 4.98
CA GLN A 395 9.60 22.17 6.41
C GLN A 395 9.43 20.74 6.92
N LYS A 396 9.63 20.55 8.22
CA LYS A 396 9.36 19.32 8.95
C LYS A 396 8.24 19.60 9.94
N VAL A 397 7.24 18.73 9.99
CA VAL A 397 6.09 18.86 10.88
C VAL A 397 6.04 17.62 11.76
N ASN A 398 6.03 17.82 13.09
CA ASN A 398 5.96 16.74 14.05
C ASN A 398 4.49 16.38 14.36
N PRO A 399 4.22 15.10 14.70
CA PRO A 399 2.87 14.60 15.00
C PRO A 399 2.29 15.12 16.32
#